data_AF-W8TN90-F1
#
_entry.id   AF-W8TN90-F1
#
_cell.length_a   1.000
_cell.length_b   1.000
_cell.length_c   1.000
_cell.angle_alpha   90.00
_cell.angle_beta   90.00
_cell.angle_gamma   90.00
#
_symmetry.space_group_name_H-M   'P 1'
#
loop_
_entity.id
_entity.type
_entity.pdbx_description
1 polymer ?
#
loop_
_entity_poly.entity_id
_entity_poly.type
_entity_poly.pdbx_seq_one_letter_code
_entity_poly.pdbx_strand_id
1 'polypeptide(L)'
;MGPKFIRLNSSTRHERHTVIAHAREAISKSGGWILDFKMFSNVSINIVFQMALGDVGKLEHALEQVEIKLYPESIDALEGFVQIANELPRKKLENEIFGTLQITFIHSEKDLKIIVPSVPG
;
A
#
# COMPACT_ATOMS: atom_id res chain seq x y z
N MET A 1 0.70 0.71 -26.13
CA MET A 1 1.18 1.14 -24.81
C MET A 1 0.39 0.33 -23.80
N GLY A 2 1.03 -0.65 -23.15
CA GLY A 2 0.32 -1.58 -22.25
C GLY A 2 -0.32 -0.86 -21.06
N PRO A 3 -1.20 -1.54 -20.31
CA PRO A 3 -1.74 -1.00 -19.08
C PRO A 3 -0.59 -0.64 -18.14
N LYS A 4 -0.55 0.62 -17.67
CA LYS A 4 0.47 1.08 -16.74
C LYS A 4 0.14 0.56 -15.35
N PHE A 5 1.12 -0.06 -14.71
CA PHE A 5 0.96 -0.71 -13.42
C PHE A 5 1.99 -0.16 -12.41
N ILE A 6 1.52 0.25 -11.22
CA ILE A 6 2.39 0.74 -10.15
C ILE A 6 2.48 -0.27 -8.99
N ARG A 7 3.69 -0.50 -8.48
CA ARG A 7 3.92 -1.40 -7.34
C ARG A 7 4.44 -0.60 -6.16
N LEU A 8 3.64 -0.55 -5.10
CA LEU A 8 3.96 0.14 -3.86
C LEU A 8 4.18 -0.88 -2.75
N ASN A 9 5.28 -0.72 -2.04
CA ASN A 9 5.66 -1.55 -0.91
C ASN A 9 5.89 -0.68 0.32
N SER A 10 5.45 -1.18 1.46
CA SER A 10 5.61 -0.52 2.76
C SER A 10 5.78 -1.53 3.88
N SER A 11 6.27 -1.05 5.01
CA SER A 11 6.22 -1.79 6.26
C SER A 11 5.79 -0.90 7.41
N THR A 12 5.21 -1.52 8.42
CA THR A 12 4.65 -0.83 9.57
C THR A 12 4.75 -1.69 10.82
N ARG A 13 4.86 -1.05 11.98
CA ARG A 13 4.73 -1.68 13.31
C ARG A 13 3.37 -1.39 13.95
N HIS A 14 2.51 -0.63 13.28
CA HIS A 14 1.20 -0.24 13.77
C HIS A 14 0.20 -1.41 13.70
N GLU A 15 -0.90 -1.28 14.45
CA GLU A 15 -1.96 -2.28 14.51
C GLU A 15 -2.58 -2.50 13.13
N ARG A 16 -2.72 -3.78 12.76
CA ARG A 16 -3.05 -4.22 11.41
C ARG A 16 -4.40 -3.70 10.91
N HIS A 17 -5.46 -3.81 11.70
CA HIS A 17 -6.80 -3.40 11.27
C HIS A 17 -6.87 -1.89 11.02
N THR A 18 -6.22 -1.12 11.89
CA THR A 18 -6.10 0.34 11.78
C THR A 18 -5.37 0.72 10.48
N VAL A 19 -4.21 0.10 10.22
CA VAL A 19 -3.45 0.34 8.98
C VAL A 19 -4.24 -0.04 7.74
N ILE A 20 -4.99 -1.15 7.74
CA ILE A 20 -5.81 -1.55 6.60
C ILE A 20 -6.93 -0.52 6.33
N ALA A 21 -7.59 -0.04 7.39
CA ALA A 21 -8.62 0.99 7.27
C ALA A 21 -8.03 2.29 6.69
N HIS A 22 -6.90 2.71 7.22
CA HIS A 22 -6.12 3.87 6.77
C HIS A 22 -5.67 3.75 5.31
N ALA A 23 -5.11 2.62 4.90
CA ALA A 23 -4.70 2.37 3.52
C ALA A 23 -5.89 2.48 2.56
N ARG A 24 -7.04 1.91 2.95
CA ARG A 24 -8.27 1.98 2.16
C ARG A 24 -8.76 3.43 2.03
N GLU A 25 -8.74 4.17 3.14
CA GLU A 25 -9.15 5.56 3.17
C GLU A 25 -8.24 6.44 2.30
N ALA A 26 -6.92 6.24 2.40
CA ALA A 26 -5.94 6.96 1.59
C ALA A 26 -6.16 6.73 0.08
N ILE A 27 -6.32 5.47 -0.34
CA ILE A 27 -6.62 5.15 -1.74
C ILE A 27 -7.92 5.83 -2.19
N SER A 28 -8.98 5.74 -1.38
CA SER A 28 -10.29 6.31 -1.73
C SER A 28 -10.27 7.84 -1.80
N LYS A 29 -9.61 8.51 -0.84
CA LYS A 29 -9.46 9.98 -0.81
C LYS A 29 -8.63 10.50 -1.98
N SER A 30 -7.70 9.69 -2.46
CA SER A 30 -6.87 10.02 -3.61
C SER A 30 -7.53 9.65 -4.93
N GLY A 31 -8.84 9.41 -4.99
CA GLY A 31 -9.56 9.12 -6.24
C GLY A 31 -9.35 7.71 -6.78
N GLY A 32 -8.77 6.82 -5.96
CA GLY A 32 -8.61 5.41 -6.30
C GLY A 32 -9.77 4.54 -5.85
N TRP A 33 -9.90 3.40 -6.50
CA TRP A 33 -10.88 2.36 -6.20
C TRP A 33 -10.17 1.04 -5.91
N ILE A 34 -10.52 0.40 -4.81
CA ILE A 34 -9.97 -0.92 -4.44
C ILE A 34 -10.71 -1.99 -5.23
N LEU A 35 -9.94 -2.80 -5.95
CA LEU A 35 -10.45 -3.90 -6.76
C LEU A 35 -10.45 -5.21 -5.99
N ASP A 36 -9.40 -5.45 -5.21
CA ASP A 36 -9.24 -6.68 -4.44
C ASP A 36 -8.26 -6.44 -3.27
N PHE A 37 -8.29 -7.31 -2.28
CA PHE A 37 -7.24 -7.38 -1.27
C PHE A 37 -6.98 -8.82 -0.87
N LYS A 38 -5.71 -9.15 -0.71
CA LYS A 38 -5.27 -10.48 -0.30
C LYS A 38 -4.38 -10.38 0.92
N MET A 39 -4.78 -11.07 1.98
CA MET A 39 -3.99 -11.20 3.20
C MET A 39 -3.11 -12.44 3.09
N PHE A 40 -1.79 -12.27 3.29
CA PHE A 40 -0.83 -13.37 3.34
C PHE A 40 -0.37 -13.53 4.78
N SER A 41 -1.07 -14.41 5.52
CA SER A 41 -0.92 -14.61 6.96
C SER A 41 -1.21 -13.34 7.78
N ASN A 42 -0.86 -13.36 9.07
CA ASN A 42 -0.83 -12.17 9.92
C ASN A 42 0.31 -11.18 9.55
N VAL A 43 1.20 -11.54 8.60
CA VAL A 43 2.42 -10.79 8.31
C VAL A 43 2.24 -9.73 7.23
N SER A 44 1.36 -9.92 6.25
CA SER A 44 1.22 -8.92 5.18
C SER A 44 -0.16 -8.90 4.52
N ILE A 45 -0.47 -7.77 3.90
CA ILE A 45 -1.63 -7.58 3.04
C ILE A 45 -1.17 -6.96 1.72
N ASN A 46 -1.78 -7.38 0.62
CA ASN A 46 -1.66 -6.75 -0.68
C ASN A 46 -3.03 -6.21 -1.11
N ILE A 47 -3.11 -4.92 -1.42
CA ILE A 47 -4.32 -4.25 -1.87
C ILE A 47 -4.16 -3.92 -3.34
N VAL A 48 -5.05 -4.45 -4.19
CA VAL A 48 -5.11 -4.12 -5.61
C VAL A 48 -6.08 -2.96 -5.79
N PHE A 49 -5.64 -1.93 -6.50
CA PHE A 49 -6.46 -0.74 -6.77
C PHE A 49 -6.32 -0.28 -8.22
N GLN A 50 -7.25 0.56 -8.64
CA GLN A 50 -7.13 1.38 -9.84
C GLN A 50 -7.36 2.84 -9.51
N MET A 51 -6.79 3.75 -10.29
CA MET A 51 -7.03 5.19 -10.16
C MET A 51 -6.70 5.94 -11.43
N ALA A 52 -7.18 7.18 -11.55
CA ALA A 52 -6.79 8.06 -12.65
C ALA A 52 -5.31 8.46 -12.53
N LEU A 53 -4.60 8.51 -13.65
CA LEU A 53 -3.19 8.91 -13.70
C LEU A 53 -2.93 10.30 -13.06
N GLY A 54 -3.87 11.24 -13.23
CA GLY A 54 -3.76 12.57 -12.66
C GLY A 54 -3.85 12.62 -11.12
N ASP A 55 -4.33 11.55 -10.49
CA ASP A 55 -4.54 11.50 -9.05
C ASP A 55 -3.41 10.79 -8.28
N VAL A 56 -2.42 10.24 -8.98
CA VAL A 56 -1.31 9.49 -8.38
C VAL A 56 -0.55 10.33 -7.34
N GLY A 57 -0.32 11.62 -7.61
CA GLY A 57 0.37 12.51 -6.66
C GLY A 57 -0.42 12.74 -5.35
N LYS A 58 -1.74 12.53 -5.35
CA LYS A 58 -2.54 12.60 -4.12
C LYS A 58 -2.35 11.35 -3.26
N LEU A 59 -2.08 10.20 -3.88
CA LEU A 59 -1.93 8.92 -3.17
C LEU A 59 -0.73 8.94 -2.24
N GLU A 60 0.42 9.43 -2.71
CA GLU A 60 1.63 9.56 -1.91
C GLU A 60 1.34 10.34 -0.62
N HIS A 61 0.82 11.56 -0.76
CA HIS A 61 0.53 12.42 0.37
C HIS A 61 -0.50 11.79 1.33
N ALA A 62 -1.54 11.13 0.80
CA ALA A 62 -2.54 10.47 1.62
C ALA A 62 -1.97 9.30 2.43
N LEU A 63 -1.02 8.53 1.87
CA LEU A 63 -0.36 7.42 2.56
C LEU A 63 0.58 7.90 3.66
N GLU A 64 1.30 9.02 3.44
CA GLU A 64 2.14 9.64 4.47
C GLU A 64 1.33 10.11 5.69
N GLN A 65 0.13 10.68 5.47
CA GLN A 65 -0.74 11.15 6.56
C GLN A 65 -1.24 10.03 7.46
N VAL A 66 -1.23 8.78 7.01
CA VAL A 66 -1.78 7.63 7.74
C VAL A 66 -0.72 6.68 8.28
N GLU A 67 0.51 7.18 8.47
CA GLU A 67 1.67 6.46 9.02
C GLU A 67 2.11 5.22 8.19
N ILE A 68 1.72 5.16 6.92
CA ILE A 68 2.18 4.13 5.99
C ILE A 68 3.38 4.68 5.22
N LYS A 69 4.58 4.34 5.70
CA LYS A 69 5.83 4.72 5.02
C LYS A 69 6.15 3.77 3.88
N LEU A 70 6.15 4.31 2.67
CA LEU A 70 6.58 3.60 1.47
C LEU A 70 8.10 3.40 1.48
N TYR A 71 8.56 2.32 0.84
CA TYR A 71 9.98 2.16 0.54
C TYR A 71 10.43 3.15 -0.54
N PRO A 72 11.73 3.54 -0.57
CA PRO A 72 12.26 4.51 -1.54
C PRO A 72 11.89 4.16 -2.99
N GLU A 73 11.98 2.89 -3.39
CA GLU A 73 11.68 2.46 -4.75
C GLU A 73 10.20 2.65 -5.12
N SER A 74 9.31 2.66 -4.12
CA SER A 74 7.88 2.92 -4.31
C SER A 74 7.58 4.42 -4.42
N ILE A 75 8.37 5.25 -3.73
CA ILE A 75 8.32 6.72 -3.86
C ILE A 75 8.83 7.11 -5.26
N ASP A 76 9.99 6.59 -5.67
CA ASP A 76 10.54 6.81 -7.02
C ASP A 76 9.55 6.40 -8.12
N ALA A 77 8.83 5.29 -7.91
CA ALA A 77 7.78 4.85 -8.81
C ALA A 77 6.61 5.85 -8.88
N LEU A 78 6.15 6.39 -7.74
CA LEU A 78 5.10 7.40 -7.72
C LEU A 78 5.55 8.69 -8.42
N GLU A 79 6.75 9.17 -8.10
CA GLU A 79 7.33 10.35 -8.73
C GLU A 79 7.44 10.20 -10.26
N GLY A 80 7.89 9.04 -10.74
CA GLY A 80 7.92 8.74 -12.17
C GLY A 80 6.54 8.81 -12.83
N PHE A 81 5.49 8.34 -12.17
CA PHE A 81 4.12 8.48 -12.67
C PHE A 81 3.62 9.92 -12.64
N VAL A 82 3.97 10.70 -11.62
CA VAL A 82 3.65 12.13 -11.52
C VAL A 82 4.34 12.92 -12.63
N GLN A 83 5.61 12.65 -12.93
CA GLN A 83 6.33 13.27 -14.05
C GLN A 83 5.65 12.97 -15.38
N ILE A 84 5.31 11.70 -15.63
CA ILE A 84 4.58 11.32 -16.85
C ILE A 84 3.21 12.01 -16.91
N ALA A 85 2.50 12.15 -15.78
CA ALA A 85 1.25 12.88 -15.73
C ALA A 85 1.44 14.35 -16.15
N ASN A 86 2.49 15.01 -15.66
CA ASN A 86 2.77 16.42 -15.96
C ASN A 86 3.09 16.70 -17.44
N GLU A 87 3.64 15.73 -18.17
CA GLU A 87 3.96 15.84 -19.59
C GLU A 87 2.76 15.53 -20.51
N LEU A 88 1.72 14.90 -19.97
CA LEU A 88 0.59 14.43 -20.75
C LEU A 88 -0.53 15.49 -20.84
N PRO A 89 -1.26 15.56 -21.96
CA PRO A 89 -2.45 16.40 -22.07
C PRO A 89 -3.51 15.99 -21.03
N ARG A 90 -4.30 16.96 -20.55
CA ARG A 90 -5.35 16.74 -19.53
C ARG A 90 -6.27 15.55 -19.80
N LYS A 91 -6.66 15.33 -21.07
CA LYS A 91 -7.50 14.19 -21.49
C LYS A 91 -6.87 12.81 -21.19
N LYS A 92 -5.54 12.73 -21.11
CA LYS A 92 -4.82 11.49 -20.80
C LYS A 92 -4.65 11.26 -19.30
N LEU A 93 -4.90 12.26 -18.46
CA LEU A 93 -4.86 12.14 -17.00
C LEU A 93 -6.03 11.33 -16.45
N GLU A 94 -7.15 11.30 -17.17
CA GLU A 94 -8.34 10.49 -16.87
C GLU A 94 -8.13 9.01 -17.19
N ASN A 95 -7.01 8.64 -17.83
CA ASN A 95 -6.69 7.23 -18.05
C ASN A 95 -6.48 6.53 -16.71
N GLU A 96 -7.19 5.42 -16.53
CA GLU A 96 -7.01 4.56 -15.37
C GLU A 96 -5.68 3.81 -15.46
N ILE A 97 -5.01 3.73 -14.32
CA ILE A 97 -3.86 2.87 -14.07
C ILE A 97 -4.23 1.88 -12.98
N PHE A 98 -3.54 0.74 -12.98
CA PHE A 98 -3.68 -0.27 -11.95
C PHE A 98 -2.50 -0.19 -10.99
N GLY A 99 -2.71 -0.58 -9.73
CA GLY A 99 -1.65 -0.60 -8.75
C GLY A 99 -1.84 -1.64 -7.67
N THR A 100 -0.75 -1.95 -6.99
CA THR A 100 -0.76 -2.75 -5.76
C THR A 100 -0.07 -2.00 -4.64
N LEU A 101 -0.67 -2.04 -3.45
CA LEU A 101 -0.05 -1.62 -2.19
C LEU A 101 0.15 -2.85 -1.30
N GLN A 102 1.40 -3.29 -1.18
CA GLN A 102 1.79 -4.32 -0.25
C GLN A 102 2.26 -3.68 1.06
N ILE A 103 1.69 -4.12 2.17
CA ILE A 103 2.03 -3.67 3.52
C ILE A 103 2.49 -4.88 4.33
N THR A 104 3.70 -4.78 4.87
CA THR A 104 4.27 -5.81 5.76
C THR A 104 4.18 -5.35 7.21
N PHE A 105 3.52 -6.14 8.04
CA PHE A 105 3.32 -5.91 9.47
C PHE A 105 4.47 -6.53 10.27
N ILE A 106 5.35 -5.68 10.77
CA ILE A 106 6.48 -6.07 11.63
C ILE A 106 5.92 -6.30 13.04
N HIS A 107 5.64 -7.55 13.36
CA HIS A 107 5.27 -7.95 14.72
C HIS A 107 6.52 -8.02 15.59
N SER A 108 6.49 -7.30 16.71
CA SER A 108 7.50 -7.42 17.78
C SER A 108 6.92 -8.27 18.91
N GLU A 109 6.47 -9.49 18.62
CA GLU A 109 6.17 -10.41 19.71
C GLU A 109 7.51 -10.88 20.28
N LYS A 110 7.77 -10.54 21.56
CA LYS A 110 8.67 -11.35 22.38
C LYS A 110 8.04 -12.74 22.38
N ASP A 111 8.69 -13.72 21.78
CA ASP A 111 8.34 -15.13 21.95
C ASP A 111 8.05 -15.38 23.43
N LEU A 112 6.77 -15.51 23.77
CA LEU A 112 6.36 -16.07 25.04
C LEU A 112 6.76 -17.53 24.96
N LYS A 113 7.99 -17.83 25.40
CA LYS A 113 8.45 -19.20 25.61
C LYS A 113 7.42 -19.89 26.50
N ILE A 114 6.55 -20.69 25.90
CA ILE A 114 5.66 -21.57 26.63
C ILE A 114 6.58 -22.56 27.32
N ILE A 115 6.75 -22.42 28.63
CA ILE A 115 7.51 -23.37 29.44
C ILE A 115 6.64 -24.62 29.47
N VAL A 116 6.98 -25.63 28.68
CA VAL A 116 6.31 -26.94 28.75
C VAL A 116 6.61 -27.55 30.12
N PRO A 117 5.60 -27.88 30.95
CA PRO A 117 5.86 -28.56 32.21
C PRO A 117 6.35 -29.97 31.91
N SER A 118 7.44 -30.38 32.55
CA SER A 118 7.92 -31.77 32.50
C SER A 118 6.86 -32.68 33.12
N VAL A 119 6.32 -33.60 32.32
CA VAL A 119 5.46 -34.69 32.82
C VAL A 119 6.33 -35.73 33.55
N PRO A 120 6.08 -36.03 34.83
CA PRO A 120 6.73 -37.16 35.51
C PRO A 120 6.08 -38.47 35.05
N GLY A 121 6.89 -39.38 34.53
CA GLY A 121 6.57 -40.81 34.38
C GLY A 121 7.12 -41.61 35.55
#